data_AF-A0A7W1NUJ7-F1
#
_entry.id   AF-A0A7W1NUJ7-F1
#
_cell.length_a   1.000
_cell.length_b   1.000
_cell.length_c   1.000
_cell.angle_alpha   90.00
_cell.angle_beta   90.00
_cell.angle_gamma   90.00
#
_symmetry.space_group_name_H-M   'P 1'
#
loop_
_entity.id
_entity.type
_entity.pdbx_description
1 polymer ?
#
loop_
_entity_poly.entity_id
_entity_poly.type
_entity_poly.pdbx_seq_one_letter_code
_entity_poly.pdbx_strand_id
1 'polypeptide(L)'
;METTPTVQPMHTDSNSAAGKCPVDHSKFSHQKTALQTDTSTQPLKRDGEGVWHVRGFDEARAILRGTETTQQAGFGASLVLNVKAIINLPILYLEGKAHLSQRRQTARFFTPTTVTRDYTTFIESLADELIADLKRTRREDLDKMSLTLATAVVSKVVGLTNNLMSGMDKRIERFFRQPNLKMTWKPLAKFFNTIEQRHMLSFYFLDVRPAINARKRQPQEDLISHLLENKYSDIEILTECVTYAAAGMTTTREFIGITAWHFLENPELREQYLAADEEGRYEILHEILRLEPVIAHVYLRT
;
A
#
# COMPACT_ATOMS: atom_id res chain seq x y z
N MET A 1 25.19 -2.87 -61.28
CA MET A 1 26.14 -3.22 -60.20
C MET A 1 26.52 -1.91 -59.55
N GLU A 2 25.73 -1.48 -58.57
CA GLU A 2 26.02 -0.28 -57.78
C GLU A 2 26.10 -0.75 -56.33
N THR A 3 27.31 -0.64 -55.79
CA THR A 3 27.71 -1.10 -54.46
C THR A 3 27.36 -0.04 -53.43
N THR A 4 26.48 -0.41 -52.51
CA THR A 4 26.11 0.31 -51.29
C THR A 4 27.35 0.68 -50.45
N PRO A 5 27.52 1.92 -49.98
CA PRO A 5 28.56 2.24 -49.01
C PRO A 5 28.10 1.84 -47.60
N THR A 6 28.91 0.98 -46.98
CA THR A 6 28.80 0.52 -45.60
C THR A 6 29.02 1.68 -44.63
N VAL A 7 28.01 2.04 -43.84
CA VAL A 7 28.17 2.95 -42.70
C VAL A 7 28.58 2.12 -41.49
N GLN A 8 29.82 2.31 -41.03
CA GLN A 8 30.32 1.77 -39.77
C GLN A 8 29.61 2.43 -38.57
N PRO A 9 29.38 1.70 -37.46
CA PRO A 9 28.78 2.26 -36.27
C PRO A 9 29.79 3.14 -35.54
N MET A 10 29.45 4.43 -35.40
CA MET A 10 30.23 5.40 -34.64
C MET A 10 29.92 5.22 -33.16
N HIS A 11 30.76 4.44 -32.47
CA HIS A 11 30.89 4.54 -31.02
C HIS A 11 31.64 5.83 -30.69
N THR A 12 31.03 6.70 -29.88
CA THR A 12 31.76 7.56 -28.96
C THR A 12 30.93 7.74 -27.70
N ASP A 13 31.21 6.87 -26.73
CA ASP A 13 31.08 7.18 -25.31
C ASP A 13 31.96 8.39 -24.99
N SER A 14 31.35 9.50 -24.57
CA SER A 14 32.02 10.50 -23.73
C SER A 14 31.02 11.47 -23.11
N ASN A 15 31.20 11.74 -21.80
CA ASN A 15 30.43 12.57 -20.85
C ASN A 15 29.30 11.85 -20.12
N SER A 16 29.21 11.85 -18.79
CA SER A 16 29.98 12.52 -17.73
C SER A 16 29.63 11.84 -16.40
N ALA A 17 30.42 12.05 -15.36
CA ALA A 17 30.22 11.51 -14.01
C ALA A 17 28.94 12.07 -13.33
N ALA A 18 27.77 11.60 -13.76
CA ALA A 18 26.50 11.72 -13.08
C ALA A 18 26.15 10.35 -12.48
N GLY A 19 25.70 10.36 -11.21
CA GLY A 19 25.59 9.21 -10.32
C GLY A 19 25.16 7.91 -11.00
N LYS A 20 26.07 6.93 -11.00
CA LYS A 20 25.65 5.54 -11.22
C LYS A 20 24.73 5.19 -10.06
N CYS A 21 23.55 4.66 -10.38
CA CYS A 21 22.68 4.05 -9.38
C CYS A 21 23.55 3.06 -8.56
N PRO A 22 23.59 3.18 -7.22
CA PRO A 22 24.41 2.29 -6.40
C PRO A 22 23.94 0.84 -6.48
N VAL A 23 22.78 0.61 -7.11
CA VAL A 23 22.15 -0.67 -7.29
C VAL A 23 22.50 -1.28 -8.64
N ASP A 24 23.06 -2.49 -8.61
CA ASP A 24 23.39 -3.28 -9.80
C ASP A 24 22.12 -3.88 -10.41
N HIS A 25 21.48 -3.16 -11.32
CA HIS A 25 20.23 -3.56 -11.98
C HIS A 25 20.29 -4.91 -12.70
N SER A 26 21.48 -5.45 -13.02
CA SER A 26 21.58 -6.78 -13.62
C SER A 26 21.11 -7.89 -12.69
N LYS A 27 21.27 -7.71 -11.37
CA LYS A 27 20.81 -8.61 -10.30
C LYS A 27 19.32 -8.50 -9.98
N PHE A 28 18.68 -7.48 -10.53
CA PHE A 28 17.27 -7.15 -10.38
C PHE A 28 16.47 -7.39 -11.67
N SER A 29 17.11 -7.92 -12.71
CA SER A 29 16.58 -8.01 -14.06
C SER A 29 15.37 -8.93 -14.23
N HIS A 30 15.01 -9.70 -13.20
CA HIS A 30 13.85 -10.57 -13.21
C HIS A 30 12.82 -10.12 -12.18
N GLN A 31 11.76 -9.47 -12.68
CA GLN A 31 10.55 -9.25 -11.89
C GLN A 31 9.95 -10.61 -11.48
N LYS A 32 9.69 -10.78 -10.19
CA LYS A 32 9.10 -11.98 -9.59
C LYS A 32 7.58 -11.91 -9.58
N THR A 33 6.99 -10.72 -9.48
CA THR A 33 5.53 -10.56 -9.34
C THR A 33 4.78 -10.29 -10.64
N ALA A 34 5.48 -9.96 -11.73
CA ALA A 34 4.87 -9.65 -13.01
C ALA A 34 4.31 -10.91 -13.70
N LEU A 35 3.00 -11.16 -13.56
CA LEU A 35 2.30 -12.26 -14.24
C LEU A 35 2.19 -12.06 -15.76
N GLN A 36 2.24 -10.81 -16.22
CA GLN A 36 2.29 -10.41 -17.62
C GLN A 36 3.13 -9.13 -17.71
N THR A 37 4.33 -9.24 -18.29
CA THR A 37 5.01 -8.05 -18.79
C THR A 37 4.21 -7.56 -19.98
N ASP A 38 3.39 -6.53 -19.77
CA ASP A 38 2.67 -5.91 -20.87
C ASP A 38 3.69 -5.35 -21.87
N THR A 39 3.79 -6.01 -23.02
CA THR A 39 4.81 -5.74 -24.04
C THR A 39 4.50 -4.51 -24.89
N SER A 40 3.39 -3.82 -24.60
CA SER A 40 3.01 -2.60 -25.31
C SER A 40 4.02 -1.48 -25.05
N THR A 41 4.79 -1.12 -26.09
CA THR A 41 5.72 0.01 -26.09
C THR A 41 5.02 1.37 -26.20
N GLN A 42 3.70 1.39 -26.43
CA GLN A 42 2.93 2.63 -26.51
C GLN A 42 2.63 3.19 -25.11
N PRO A 43 3.02 4.44 -24.81
CA PRO A 43 2.77 5.09 -23.51
C PRO A 43 1.28 5.21 -23.16
N LEU A 44 0.42 5.41 -24.16
CA LEU A 44 -1.03 5.52 -24.01
C LEU A 44 -1.70 4.57 -25.00
N LYS A 45 -2.62 3.74 -24.52
CA LYS A 45 -3.40 2.83 -25.35
C LYS A 45 -4.83 2.72 -24.84
N ARG A 46 -5.80 2.92 -25.71
CA ARG A 46 -7.21 2.64 -25.41
C ARG A 46 -7.54 1.20 -25.78
N ASP A 47 -8.17 0.46 -24.89
CA ASP A 47 -8.65 -0.89 -25.18
C ASP A 47 -10.03 -0.91 -25.85
N GLY A 48 -10.52 -2.12 -26.18
CA GLY A 48 -11.82 -2.32 -26.81
C GLY A 48 -13.02 -2.00 -25.92
N GLU A 49 -12.85 -1.91 -24.60
CA GLU A 49 -13.87 -1.47 -23.65
C GLU A 49 -13.86 0.07 -23.47
N GLY A 50 -12.91 0.74 -24.11
CA GLY A 50 -12.76 2.19 -24.08
C GLY A 50 -11.94 2.70 -22.89
N VAL A 51 -11.30 1.83 -22.12
CA VAL A 51 -10.43 2.18 -21.00
C VAL A 51 -9.05 2.60 -21.52
N TRP A 52 -8.51 3.69 -20.98
CA TRP A 52 -7.17 4.15 -21.28
C TRP A 52 -6.14 3.50 -20.35
N HIS A 53 -5.18 2.81 -20.95
CA HIS A 53 -4.02 2.23 -20.28
C HIS A 53 -2.83 3.18 -20.44
N VAL A 54 -2.29 3.63 -19.31
CA VAL A 54 -1.14 4.56 -19.24
C VAL A 54 0.07 3.79 -18.73
N ARG A 55 1.13 3.73 -19.55
CA ARG A 55 2.38 2.99 -19.26
C ARG A 55 3.62 3.89 -19.24
N GLY A 56 3.55 5.07 -19.85
CA GLY A 56 4.65 6.03 -19.84
C GLY A 56 4.72 6.80 -18.52
N PHE A 57 5.94 7.02 -18.04
CA PHE A 57 6.19 7.71 -16.77
C PHE A 57 5.71 9.17 -16.80
N ASP A 58 6.02 9.90 -17.86
CA ASP A 58 5.68 11.31 -17.97
C ASP A 58 4.17 11.53 -18.11
N GLU A 59 3.50 10.67 -18.87
CA GLU A 59 2.04 10.67 -19.02
C GLU A 59 1.35 10.34 -17.70
N ALA A 60 1.80 9.29 -17.00
CA ALA A 60 1.26 8.93 -15.69
C ALA A 60 1.47 10.07 -14.69
N ARG A 61 2.65 10.70 -14.67
CA ARG A 61 2.96 11.85 -13.82
C ARG A 61 2.09 13.06 -14.13
N ALA A 62 1.84 13.36 -15.41
CA ALA A 62 0.96 14.46 -15.81
C ALA A 62 -0.48 14.22 -15.35
N ILE A 63 -1.00 13.01 -15.55
CA ILE A 63 -2.36 12.61 -15.16
C ILE A 63 -2.51 12.66 -13.63
N LEU A 64 -1.59 12.05 -12.87
CA LEU A 64 -1.64 12.03 -11.40
C LEU A 64 -1.52 13.43 -10.77
N ARG A 65 -0.96 14.41 -11.49
CA ARG A 65 -0.88 15.81 -11.06
C ARG A 65 -2.07 16.65 -11.52
N GLY A 66 -2.83 16.17 -12.50
CA GLY A 66 -4.04 16.80 -13.01
C GLY A 66 -5.24 16.61 -12.07
N THR A 67 -5.12 17.04 -10.81
CA THR A 67 -6.12 16.83 -9.75
C THR A 67 -7.48 17.49 -10.00
N GLU A 68 -7.58 18.35 -11.01
CA GLU A 68 -8.85 18.95 -11.45
C GLU A 68 -9.53 18.15 -12.58
N THR A 69 -8.80 17.24 -13.23
CA THR A 69 -9.24 16.52 -14.43
C THR A 69 -9.46 15.02 -14.22
N THR A 70 -9.03 14.48 -13.09
CA THR A 70 -9.16 13.06 -12.77
C THR A 70 -9.60 12.86 -11.33
N GLN A 71 -10.39 11.82 -11.09
CA GLN A 71 -10.84 11.39 -9.78
C GLN A 71 -10.44 9.95 -9.49
N GLN A 72 -10.25 9.62 -8.21
CA GLN A 72 -10.03 8.24 -7.76
C GLN A 72 -11.18 7.32 -8.22
N ALA A 73 -10.85 6.25 -8.93
CA ALA A 73 -11.80 5.23 -9.38
C ALA A 73 -11.41 3.81 -8.91
N GLY A 74 -10.26 3.66 -8.25
CA GLY A 74 -9.78 2.41 -7.67
C GLY A 74 -10.41 2.08 -6.32
N PHE A 75 -9.95 0.97 -5.73
CA PHE A 75 -10.29 0.56 -4.36
C PHE A 75 -11.79 0.43 -4.04
N GLY A 76 -12.62 0.21 -5.07
CA GLY A 76 -14.07 0.14 -4.88
C GLY A 76 -14.72 1.50 -4.65
N ALA A 77 -14.15 2.58 -5.21
CA ALA A 77 -14.68 3.94 -5.12
C ALA A 77 -16.19 4.02 -5.37
N SER A 78 -16.71 3.29 -6.37
CA SER A 78 -18.14 3.26 -6.66
C SER A 78 -18.99 2.69 -5.52
N LEU A 79 -18.48 1.76 -4.72
CA LEU A 79 -19.20 1.22 -3.56
C LEU A 79 -19.25 2.26 -2.45
N VAL A 80 -18.12 2.88 -2.11
CA VAL A 80 -18.01 3.86 -1.02
C VAL A 80 -18.80 5.13 -1.33
N LEU A 81 -18.66 5.68 -2.55
CA LEU A 81 -19.34 6.91 -2.97
C LEU A 81 -20.87 6.78 -3.00
N ASN A 82 -21.41 5.57 -3.07
CA ASN A 82 -22.85 5.32 -3.12
C ASN A 82 -23.49 5.07 -1.74
N VAL A 83 -22.69 5.02 -0.66
CA VAL A 83 -23.21 4.82 0.71
C VAL A 83 -23.76 6.13 1.26
N LYS A 84 -25.08 6.30 1.22
CA LYS A 84 -25.78 7.51 1.70
C LYS A 84 -25.52 7.89 3.17
N ALA A 85 -25.10 6.92 3.99
CA ALA A 85 -24.82 7.14 5.41
C ALA A 85 -23.44 7.79 5.66
N ILE A 86 -22.56 7.84 4.65
CA ILE A 86 -21.24 8.46 4.73
C ILE A 86 -21.36 9.88 4.20
N ILE A 87 -21.22 10.87 5.08
CA ILE A 87 -21.27 12.29 4.72
C ILE A 87 -19.84 12.78 4.44
N ASN A 88 -18.89 12.37 5.28
CA ASN A 88 -17.47 12.62 5.15
C ASN A 88 -16.82 11.40 4.48
N LEU A 89 -16.48 11.54 3.21
CA LEU A 89 -15.79 10.49 2.47
C LEU A 89 -14.38 10.27 3.04
N PRO A 90 -13.88 9.02 3.01
CA PRO A 90 -12.49 8.75 3.36
C PRO A 90 -11.52 9.58 2.53
N ILE A 91 -10.38 9.93 3.13
CA ILE A 91 -9.35 10.77 2.51
C ILE A 91 -8.95 10.31 1.10
N LEU A 92 -8.92 8.99 0.86
CA LEU A 92 -8.57 8.37 -0.42
C LEU A 92 -9.50 8.79 -1.58
N TYR A 93 -10.75 9.14 -1.29
CA TYR A 93 -11.78 9.48 -2.28
C TYR A 93 -12.12 10.98 -2.29
N LEU A 94 -11.50 11.77 -1.40
CA LEU A 94 -11.65 13.22 -1.44
C LEU A 94 -10.83 13.81 -2.57
N GLU A 95 -11.30 14.93 -3.09
CA GLU A 95 -10.62 15.70 -4.13
C GLU A 95 -10.42 17.17 -3.71
N GLY A 96 -9.50 17.85 -4.39
CA GLY A 96 -9.29 19.29 -4.27
C GLY A 96 -9.06 19.80 -2.85
N LYS A 97 -9.78 20.88 -2.47
CA LYS A 97 -9.60 21.57 -1.18
C LYS A 97 -9.98 20.69 0.02
N ALA A 98 -10.98 19.83 -0.11
CA ALA A 98 -11.41 18.93 0.97
C ALA A 98 -10.30 17.92 1.30
N HIS A 99 -9.75 17.27 0.26
CA HIS A 99 -8.62 16.37 0.40
C HIS A 99 -7.39 17.06 1.02
N LEU A 100 -7.03 18.24 0.50
CA LEU A 100 -5.88 18.98 1.02
C LEU A 100 -6.05 19.38 2.49
N SER A 101 -7.26 19.78 2.88
CA SER A 101 -7.57 20.11 4.28
C SER A 101 -7.42 18.89 5.19
N GLN A 102 -8.06 17.77 4.85
CA GLN A 102 -7.99 16.56 5.68
C GLN A 102 -6.56 16.02 5.73
N ARG A 103 -5.85 15.96 4.59
CA ARG A 103 -4.45 15.52 4.52
C ARG A 103 -3.54 16.34 5.40
N ARG A 104 -3.69 17.68 5.43
CA ARG A 104 -2.90 18.54 6.31
C ARG A 104 -3.15 18.24 7.79
N GLN A 105 -4.39 17.96 8.16
CA GLN A 105 -4.78 17.69 9.55
C GLN A 105 -4.30 16.32 10.04
N THR A 106 -4.26 15.31 9.16
CA THR A 106 -3.79 13.96 9.49
C THR A 106 -2.29 13.77 9.30
N ALA A 107 -1.63 14.59 8.45
CA ALA A 107 -0.19 14.46 8.15
C ALA A 107 0.72 14.47 9.39
N ARG A 108 0.31 15.15 10.47
CA ARG A 108 1.05 15.16 11.74
C ARG A 108 1.28 13.76 12.34
N PHE A 109 0.41 12.80 12.05
CA PHE A 109 0.56 11.41 12.50
C PHE A 109 1.56 10.61 11.65
N PHE A 110 1.96 11.13 10.48
CA PHE A 110 2.78 10.42 9.50
C PHE A 110 4.08 11.15 9.16
N THR A 111 4.44 12.21 9.91
CA THR A 111 5.70 12.93 9.67
C THR A 111 6.89 12.04 10.03
N PRO A 112 8.06 12.19 9.37
CA PRO A 112 9.26 11.44 9.74
C PRO A 112 9.60 11.56 11.23
N THR A 113 9.47 12.76 11.80
CA THR A 113 9.70 13.00 13.24
C THR A 113 8.73 12.21 14.12
N THR A 114 7.44 12.18 13.77
CA THR A 114 6.43 11.39 14.49
C THR A 114 6.75 9.90 14.41
N VAL A 115 7.12 9.41 13.22
CA VAL A 115 7.48 8.00 13.01
C VAL A 115 8.66 7.61 13.87
N THR A 116 9.75 8.38 13.83
CA THR A 116 10.95 8.12 14.63
C THR A 116 10.66 8.17 16.12
N ARG A 117 9.89 9.17 16.58
CA ARG A 117 9.63 9.40 18.00
C ARG A 117 8.65 8.38 18.59
N ASP A 118 7.56 8.08 17.87
CA ASP A 118 6.40 7.41 18.44
C ASP A 118 6.27 5.94 18.01
N TYR A 119 6.87 5.56 16.87
CA TYR A 119 6.66 4.24 16.27
C TYR A 119 7.93 3.40 16.16
N THR A 120 9.13 3.97 15.98
CA THR A 120 10.36 3.18 15.75
C THR A 120 10.61 2.14 16.83
N THR A 121 10.69 2.53 18.11
CA THR A 121 10.94 1.57 19.20
C THR A 121 9.87 0.48 19.30
N PHE A 122 8.61 0.82 18.99
CA PHE A 122 7.51 -0.14 18.95
C PHE A 122 7.68 -1.13 17.79
N ILE A 123 8.03 -0.65 16.60
CA ILE A 123 8.27 -1.47 15.41
C ILE A 123 9.45 -2.42 15.64
N GLU A 124 10.54 -1.91 16.22
CA GLU A 124 11.74 -2.69 16.55
C GLU A 124 11.41 -3.80 17.55
N SER A 125 10.70 -3.47 18.64
CA SER A 125 10.31 -4.45 19.66
C SER A 125 9.45 -5.56 19.06
N LEU A 126 8.49 -5.20 18.20
CA LEU A 126 7.63 -6.16 17.53
C LEU A 126 8.39 -7.03 16.52
N ALA A 127 9.34 -6.45 15.79
CA ALA A 127 10.21 -7.21 14.89
C ALA A 127 11.08 -8.20 15.69
N ASP A 128 11.65 -7.78 16.81
CA ASP A 128 12.45 -8.61 17.69
C ASP A 128 11.65 -9.80 18.26
N GLU A 129 10.41 -9.56 18.70
CA GLU A 129 9.50 -10.61 19.16
C GLU A 129 9.22 -11.64 18.07
N LEU A 130 8.86 -11.19 16.86
CA LEU A 130 8.58 -12.06 15.71
C LEU A 130 9.82 -12.88 15.32
N ILE A 131 11.01 -12.27 15.33
CA ILE A 131 12.26 -12.97 15.02
C ILE A 131 12.67 -13.92 16.15
N ALA A 132 12.43 -13.59 17.41
CA ALA A 132 12.68 -14.49 18.54
C ALA A 132 11.81 -15.76 18.44
N ASP A 133 10.54 -15.60 18.08
CA ASP A 133 9.65 -16.73 17.82
C ASP A 133 10.13 -17.59 16.65
N LEU A 134 10.52 -16.97 15.52
CA LEU A 134 11.10 -17.69 14.38
C LEU A 134 12.38 -18.46 14.78
N LYS A 135 13.26 -17.87 15.59
CA LYS A 135 14.48 -18.55 16.09
C LYS A 135 14.14 -19.77 16.95
N ARG A 136 13.05 -19.70 17.73
CA ARG A 136 12.57 -20.80 18.58
C ARG A 136 11.91 -21.91 17.77
N THR A 137 11.00 -21.58 16.85
CA THR A 137 10.25 -22.56 16.05
C THR A 137 11.06 -23.10 14.86
N ARG A 138 12.11 -22.39 14.45
CA ARG A 138 13.00 -22.68 13.30
C ARG A 138 12.32 -22.68 11.93
N ARG A 139 11.02 -22.38 11.89
CA ARG A 139 10.21 -22.29 10.68
C ARG A 139 8.97 -21.45 10.96
N GLU A 140 8.65 -20.55 10.05
CA GLU A 140 7.40 -19.78 10.07
C GLU A 140 7.00 -19.41 8.65
N ASP A 141 5.75 -19.00 8.48
CA ASP A 141 5.25 -18.40 7.24
C ASP A 141 5.53 -16.89 7.25
N LEU A 142 6.44 -16.44 6.38
CA LEU A 142 6.83 -15.03 6.26
C LEU A 142 5.64 -14.13 5.94
N ASP A 143 4.68 -14.64 5.17
CA ASP A 143 3.46 -13.91 4.81
C ASP A 143 2.66 -13.50 6.05
N LYS A 144 2.47 -14.47 6.95
CA LYS A 144 1.76 -14.30 8.22
C LYS A 144 2.53 -13.41 9.20
N MET A 145 3.86 -13.56 9.27
CA MET A 145 4.71 -12.69 10.11
C MET A 145 4.62 -11.24 9.65
N SER A 146 4.74 -11.02 8.34
CA SER A 146 4.71 -9.68 7.74
C SER A 146 3.33 -9.03 7.90
N LEU A 147 2.25 -9.81 7.76
CA LEU A 147 0.90 -9.34 8.06
C LEU A 147 0.72 -8.95 9.53
N THR A 148 1.28 -9.72 10.45
CA THR A 148 1.21 -9.44 11.89
C THR A 148 1.91 -8.13 12.22
N LEU A 149 3.13 -7.94 11.71
CA LEU A 149 3.88 -6.69 11.84
C LEU A 149 3.09 -5.51 11.27
N ALA A 150 2.68 -5.59 10.01
CA ALA A 150 1.99 -4.50 9.32
C ALA A 150 0.65 -4.14 9.98
N THR A 151 -0.12 -5.14 10.42
CA THR A 151 -1.38 -4.93 11.14
C THR A 151 -1.13 -4.17 12.44
N ALA A 152 -0.18 -4.61 13.25
CA ALA A 152 0.08 -3.99 14.55
C ALA A 152 0.55 -2.53 14.40
N VAL A 153 1.41 -2.24 13.41
CA VAL A 153 1.86 -0.88 13.11
C VAL A 153 0.71 0.01 12.68
N VAL A 154 -0.06 -0.40 11.67
CA VAL A 154 -1.21 0.40 11.22
C VAL A 154 -2.23 0.58 12.34
N SER A 155 -2.47 -0.44 13.15
CA SER A 155 -3.40 -0.35 14.29
C SER A 155 -2.93 0.67 15.33
N LYS A 156 -1.62 0.75 15.58
CA LYS A 156 -1.03 1.75 16.47
C LYS A 156 -1.21 3.17 15.93
N VAL A 157 -0.98 3.37 14.63
CA VAL A 157 -1.12 4.68 13.98
C VAL A 157 -2.58 5.15 13.93
N VAL A 158 -3.50 4.24 13.60
CA VAL A 158 -4.93 4.55 13.49
C VAL A 158 -5.58 4.73 14.87
N GLY A 159 -5.08 4.06 15.91
CA GLY A 159 -5.67 4.06 17.25
C GLY A 159 -6.54 2.82 17.55
N LEU A 160 -6.43 1.76 16.74
CA LEU A 160 -7.10 0.46 16.95
C LEU A 160 -6.36 -0.40 18.01
N THR A 161 -5.99 0.21 19.12
CA THR A 161 -5.16 -0.41 20.18
C THR A 161 -6.00 -1.03 21.30
N ASN A 162 -7.31 -0.80 21.31
CA ASN A 162 -8.23 -1.32 22.30
C ASN A 162 -9.15 -2.32 21.64
N ASN A 163 -8.72 -3.57 21.54
CA ASN A 163 -9.52 -4.66 20.99
C ASN A 163 -10.09 -5.54 22.12
N LEU A 164 -11.31 -6.04 21.92
CA LEU A 164 -11.95 -6.96 22.88
C LEU A 164 -11.36 -8.38 22.79
N MET A 165 -10.76 -8.71 21.64
CA MET A 165 -10.19 -10.03 21.37
C MET A 165 -8.98 -9.93 20.45
N SER A 166 -8.03 -10.86 20.62
CA SER A 166 -6.95 -11.07 19.65
C SER A 166 -7.49 -11.47 18.27
N GLY A 167 -6.64 -11.41 17.25
CA GLY A 167 -7.01 -11.83 15.88
C GLY A 167 -7.59 -10.72 15.00
N MET A 168 -7.30 -9.45 15.29
CA MET A 168 -7.73 -8.32 14.46
C MET A 168 -7.11 -8.38 13.04
N ASP A 169 -5.85 -8.79 12.95
CA ASP A 169 -5.14 -9.13 11.69
C ASP A 169 -6.01 -10.02 10.78
N LYS A 170 -6.56 -11.11 11.32
CA LYS A 170 -7.41 -12.04 10.56
C LYS A 170 -8.75 -11.44 10.19
N ARG A 171 -9.33 -10.58 11.04
CA ARG A 171 -10.61 -9.91 10.76
C ARG A 171 -10.46 -8.90 9.62
N ILE A 172 -9.37 -8.15 9.64
CA ILE A 172 -9.03 -7.18 8.62
C ILE A 172 -8.63 -7.87 7.32
N GLU A 173 -7.82 -8.92 7.37
CA GLU A 173 -7.45 -9.73 6.19
C GLU A 173 -8.69 -10.38 5.53
N ARG A 174 -9.69 -10.74 6.33
CA ARG A 174 -11.10 -11.01 5.97
C ARG A 174 -11.60 -10.17 4.78
N PHE A 175 -11.34 -8.87 4.88
CA PHE A 175 -11.83 -7.87 3.95
C PHE A 175 -11.01 -7.84 2.64
N PHE A 176 -9.70 -8.13 2.71
CA PHE A 176 -8.79 -8.02 1.55
C PHE A 176 -8.66 -9.29 0.71
N ARG A 177 -8.97 -10.47 1.26
CA ARG A 177 -8.93 -11.75 0.53
C ARG A 177 -10.10 -11.93 -0.46
N GLN A 178 -10.95 -10.93 -0.61
CA GLN A 178 -12.14 -10.97 -1.45
C GLN A 178 -11.73 -10.87 -2.93
N PRO A 179 -11.98 -11.90 -3.75
CA PRO A 179 -11.69 -11.81 -5.16
C PRO A 179 -12.60 -10.74 -5.79
N ASN A 180 -12.04 -9.90 -6.67
CA ASN A 180 -12.80 -9.04 -7.59
C ASN A 180 -13.56 -9.91 -8.62
N LEU A 181 -14.45 -10.78 -8.16
CA LEU A 181 -15.32 -11.57 -9.02
C LEU A 181 -16.40 -10.61 -9.54
N LYS A 182 -16.29 -10.25 -10.82
CA LYS A 182 -17.44 -9.81 -11.63
C LYS A 182 -18.45 -10.98 -11.71
N MET A 183 -19.10 -11.29 -10.58
CA MET A 183 -19.89 -12.51 -10.42
C MET A 183 -21.32 -12.28 -10.90
N THR A 184 -21.66 -12.84 -12.05
CA THR A 184 -22.98 -12.72 -12.72
C THR A 184 -24.12 -13.49 -12.02
N TRP A 185 -23.82 -14.32 -11.02
CA TRP A 185 -24.80 -15.16 -10.31
C TRP A 185 -25.36 -14.49 -9.03
N LYS A 186 -26.61 -14.00 -9.11
CA LYS A 186 -27.32 -13.28 -8.05
C LYS A 186 -27.39 -13.96 -6.65
N PRO A 187 -27.64 -15.28 -6.50
CA PRO A 187 -27.73 -15.89 -5.17
C PRO A 187 -26.37 -16.03 -4.47
N LEU A 188 -25.30 -16.37 -5.23
CA LEU A 188 -23.94 -16.38 -4.70
C LEU A 188 -23.50 -14.96 -4.31
N ALA A 189 -23.77 -13.96 -5.15
CA ALA A 189 -23.46 -12.56 -4.85
C ALA A 189 -24.13 -12.08 -3.54
N LYS A 190 -25.40 -12.47 -3.28
CA LYS A 190 -26.08 -12.17 -2.01
C LYS A 190 -25.45 -12.89 -0.82
N PHE A 191 -25.02 -14.14 -1.00
CA PHE A 191 -24.34 -14.93 0.04
C PHE A 191 -23.00 -14.30 0.43
N PHE A 192 -22.15 -13.96 -0.54
CA PHE A 192 -20.89 -13.24 -0.31
C PHE A 192 -21.15 -11.88 0.36
N ASN A 193 -22.12 -11.10 -0.10
CA ASN A 193 -22.48 -9.81 0.52
C ASN A 193 -22.93 -9.97 1.99
N THR A 194 -23.61 -11.08 2.32
CA THR A 194 -24.02 -11.37 3.71
C THR A 194 -22.81 -11.73 4.59
N ILE A 195 -21.85 -12.50 4.06
CA ILE A 195 -20.60 -12.81 4.75
C ILE A 195 -19.77 -11.54 4.98
N GLU A 196 -19.71 -10.67 3.98
CA GLU A 196 -19.01 -9.38 4.05
C GLU A 196 -19.58 -8.46 5.11
N GLN A 197 -20.91 -8.35 5.16
CA GLN A 197 -21.58 -7.60 6.21
C GLN A 197 -21.27 -8.19 7.59
N ARG A 198 -21.18 -9.52 7.74
CA ARG A 198 -20.79 -10.15 9.00
C ARG A 198 -19.34 -9.83 9.39
N HIS A 199 -18.41 -9.81 8.44
CA HIS A 199 -17.02 -9.43 8.72
C HIS A 199 -16.91 -7.97 9.15
N MET A 200 -17.54 -7.06 8.42
CA MET A 200 -17.61 -5.63 8.77
C MET A 200 -18.24 -5.41 10.14
N LEU A 201 -19.36 -6.08 10.45
CA LEU A 201 -19.97 -5.99 11.77
C LEU A 201 -19.06 -6.53 12.87
N SER A 202 -18.39 -7.66 12.64
CA SER A 202 -17.47 -8.24 13.62
C SER A 202 -16.29 -7.31 13.91
N PHE A 203 -15.69 -6.70 12.88
CA PHE A 203 -14.61 -5.73 13.02
C PHE A 203 -15.09 -4.47 13.74
N TYR A 204 -16.28 -3.96 13.39
CA TYR A 204 -16.87 -2.83 14.09
C TYR A 204 -17.07 -3.11 15.58
N PHE A 205 -17.72 -4.22 15.95
CA PHE A 205 -18.05 -4.49 17.34
C PHE A 205 -16.85 -4.91 18.20
N LEU A 206 -15.86 -5.60 17.63
CA LEU A 206 -14.72 -6.15 18.37
C LEU A 206 -13.51 -5.22 18.42
N ASP A 207 -13.34 -4.34 17.43
CA ASP A 207 -12.13 -3.53 17.28
C ASP A 207 -12.44 -2.03 17.27
N VAL A 208 -13.31 -1.58 16.36
CA VAL A 208 -13.53 -0.13 16.14
C VAL A 208 -14.34 0.49 17.27
N ARG A 209 -15.48 -0.09 17.63
CA ARG A 209 -16.36 0.46 18.69
C ARG A 209 -15.67 0.51 20.06
N PRO A 210 -14.91 -0.52 20.49
CA PRO A 210 -14.12 -0.43 21.72
C PRO A 210 -13.04 0.66 21.67
N ALA A 211 -12.35 0.82 20.54
CA ALA A 211 -11.39 1.91 20.34
C ALA A 211 -12.07 3.30 20.42
N ILE A 212 -13.20 3.47 19.74
CA ILE A 212 -14.01 4.70 19.81
C ILE A 212 -14.41 5.00 21.26
N ASN A 213 -14.91 4.00 21.99
CA ASN A 213 -15.35 4.20 23.39
C ASN A 213 -14.17 4.56 24.31
N ALA A 214 -12.99 3.98 24.08
CA ALA A 214 -11.78 4.33 24.81
C ALA A 214 -11.39 5.80 24.53
N ARG A 215 -11.37 6.23 23.26
CA ARG A 215 -11.02 7.61 22.87
C ARG A 215 -12.07 8.66 23.27
N LYS A 216 -13.35 8.28 23.34
CA LYS A 216 -14.41 9.12 23.93
C LYS A 216 -14.19 9.38 25.43
N ARG A 217 -13.56 8.46 26.15
CA ARG A 217 -13.24 8.61 27.58
C ARG A 217 -11.90 9.31 27.81
N GLN A 218 -10.90 8.96 27.01
CA GLN A 218 -9.55 9.49 27.11
C GLN A 218 -8.99 9.69 25.69
N PRO A 219 -9.06 10.92 25.16
CA PRO A 219 -8.46 11.26 23.88
C PRO A 219 -6.95 10.98 23.87
N GLN A 220 -6.41 10.62 22.70
CA GLN A 220 -5.00 10.36 22.45
C GLN A 220 -4.56 11.05 21.15
N GLU A 221 -3.25 11.07 20.89
CA GLU A 221 -2.69 11.62 19.65
C GLU A 221 -2.74 10.57 18.52
N ASP A 222 -3.95 10.21 18.07
CA ASP A 222 -4.17 9.27 16.96
C ASP A 222 -5.33 9.66 16.04
N LEU A 223 -5.49 8.90 14.95
CA LEU A 223 -6.49 9.16 13.93
C LEU A 223 -7.92 9.09 14.48
N ILE A 224 -8.25 8.07 15.30
CA ILE A 224 -9.61 7.94 15.86
C ILE A 224 -9.96 9.16 16.73
N SER A 225 -9.05 9.61 17.58
CA SER A 225 -9.25 10.81 18.37
C SER A 225 -9.46 12.05 17.49
N HIS A 226 -8.68 12.20 16.43
CA HIS A 226 -8.85 13.29 15.47
C HIS A 226 -10.20 13.25 14.74
N LEU A 227 -10.67 12.06 14.32
CA LEU A 227 -11.96 11.91 13.65
C LEU A 227 -13.13 12.22 14.61
N LEU A 228 -13.00 11.84 15.88
CA LEU A 228 -13.99 12.17 16.92
C LEU A 228 -14.07 13.68 17.19
N GLU A 229 -12.93 14.38 17.25
CA GLU A 229 -12.89 15.84 17.38
C GLU A 229 -13.62 16.54 16.22
N ASN A 230 -13.49 16.00 15.01
CA ASN A 230 -14.17 16.49 13.82
C ASN A 230 -15.62 15.97 13.65
N LYS A 231 -16.17 15.32 14.69
CA LYS A 231 -17.57 14.84 14.75
C LYS A 231 -17.92 13.82 13.67
N TYR A 232 -16.96 13.00 13.26
CA TYR A 232 -17.24 11.85 12.39
C TYR A 232 -18.09 10.84 13.14
N SER A 233 -19.06 10.26 12.45
CA SER A 233 -19.89 9.17 12.97
C SER A 233 -19.08 7.87 13.08
N ASP A 234 -19.56 6.95 13.91
CA ASP A 234 -18.96 5.63 14.08
C ASP A 234 -18.78 4.86 12.74
N ILE A 235 -19.69 5.06 11.77
CA ILE A 235 -19.62 4.43 10.43
C ILE A 235 -18.53 5.07 9.56
N GLU A 236 -18.35 6.38 9.66
CA GLU A 236 -17.30 7.10 8.93
C GLU A 236 -15.92 6.76 9.51
N ILE A 237 -15.81 6.66 10.84
CA ILE A 237 -14.59 6.18 11.52
C ILE A 237 -14.26 4.74 11.08
N LEU A 238 -15.24 3.85 11.05
CA LEU A 238 -15.05 2.49 10.55
C LEU A 238 -14.51 2.48 9.11
N THR A 239 -15.07 3.32 8.24
CA THR A 239 -14.67 3.38 6.83
C THR A 239 -13.25 3.92 6.67
N GLU A 240 -12.86 4.93 7.44
CA GLU A 240 -11.48 5.43 7.48
C GLU A 240 -10.51 4.36 8.00
N CYS A 241 -10.85 3.68 9.11
CA CYS A 241 -10.04 2.58 9.64
C CYS A 241 -9.77 1.49 8.58
N VAL A 242 -10.79 1.09 7.83
CA VAL A 242 -10.66 0.12 6.73
C VAL A 242 -9.78 0.68 5.60
N THR A 243 -9.92 1.96 5.28
CA THR A 243 -9.13 2.62 4.23
C THR A 243 -7.63 2.64 4.58
N TYR A 244 -7.27 3.04 5.80
CA TYR A 244 -5.87 3.02 6.25
C TYR A 244 -5.33 1.59 6.40
N ALA A 245 -6.16 0.64 6.87
CA ALA A 245 -5.80 -0.77 6.91
C ALA A 245 -5.48 -1.32 5.51
N ALA A 246 -6.31 -1.00 4.51
CA ALA A 246 -6.10 -1.41 3.13
C ALA A 246 -4.80 -0.86 2.55
N ALA A 247 -4.59 0.44 2.77
CA ALA A 247 -3.46 1.16 2.20
C ALA A 247 -2.13 0.73 2.82
N GLY A 248 -2.09 0.45 4.13
CA GLY A 248 -0.85 0.21 4.86
C GLY A 248 -0.54 -1.26 5.16
N MET A 249 -1.54 -2.12 5.37
CA MET A 249 -1.29 -3.49 5.85
C MET A 249 -0.88 -4.42 4.70
N THR A 250 -1.68 -4.46 3.64
CA THR A 250 -1.46 -5.39 2.52
C THR A 250 -0.18 -5.06 1.76
N THR A 251 0.01 -3.78 1.43
CA THR A 251 1.18 -3.29 0.70
C THR A 251 2.49 -3.53 1.47
N THR A 252 2.51 -3.25 2.78
CA THR A 252 3.70 -3.48 3.62
C THR A 252 4.00 -4.97 3.78
N ARG A 253 2.97 -5.81 3.99
CA ARG A 253 3.11 -7.27 4.04
C ARG A 253 3.76 -7.80 2.76
N GLU A 254 3.21 -7.42 1.61
CA GLU A 254 3.71 -7.84 0.30
C GLU A 254 5.14 -7.34 0.05
N PHE A 255 5.42 -6.08 0.43
CA PHE A 255 6.72 -5.46 0.24
C PHE A 255 7.83 -6.13 1.08
N ILE A 256 7.52 -6.52 2.32
CA ILE A 256 8.46 -7.31 3.15
C ILE A 256 8.70 -8.68 2.50
N GLY A 257 7.64 -9.34 2.04
CA GLY A 257 7.73 -10.66 1.39
C GLY A 257 8.62 -10.64 0.15
N ILE A 258 8.39 -9.69 -0.76
CA ILE A 258 9.17 -9.58 -2.00
C ILE A 258 10.63 -9.19 -1.74
N THR A 259 10.86 -8.26 -0.81
CA THR A 259 12.20 -7.84 -0.39
C THR A 259 13.00 -9.02 0.17
N ALA A 260 12.40 -9.78 1.09
CA ALA A 260 13.03 -10.97 1.64
C ALA A 260 13.33 -12.00 0.55
N TRP A 261 12.43 -12.17 -0.42
CA TRP A 261 12.65 -13.09 -1.55
C TRP A 261 13.86 -12.65 -2.41
N HIS A 262 14.03 -11.35 -2.68
CA HIS A 262 15.25 -10.87 -3.35
C HIS A 262 16.51 -11.14 -2.51
N PHE A 263 16.49 -10.89 -1.21
CA PHE A 263 17.66 -11.12 -0.34
C PHE A 263 18.00 -12.60 -0.13
N LEU A 264 17.01 -13.50 -0.20
CA LEU A 264 17.23 -14.94 -0.07
C LEU A 264 17.86 -15.55 -1.33
N GLU A 265 17.51 -15.05 -2.51
CA GLU A 265 18.05 -15.55 -3.78
C GLU A 265 19.34 -14.86 -4.22
N ASN A 266 19.57 -13.62 -3.78
CA ASN A 266 20.75 -12.82 -4.14
C ASN A 266 21.62 -12.54 -2.89
N PRO A 267 22.56 -13.43 -2.53
CA PRO A 267 23.42 -13.25 -1.36
C PRO A 267 24.22 -11.95 -1.36
N GLU A 268 24.74 -11.53 -2.52
CA GLU A 268 25.49 -10.27 -2.65
C GLU A 268 24.63 -9.04 -2.33
N LEU A 269 23.37 -9.05 -2.76
CA LEU A 269 22.43 -7.97 -2.45
C LEU A 269 22.11 -7.92 -0.95
N ARG A 270 21.93 -9.09 -0.34
CA ARG A 270 21.72 -9.20 1.11
C ARG A 270 22.94 -8.67 1.87
N GLU A 271 24.16 -9.02 1.44
CA GLU A 271 25.39 -8.53 2.05
C GLU A 271 25.52 -7.01 1.95
N GLN A 272 25.20 -6.44 0.78
CA GLN A 272 25.15 -4.99 0.59
C GLN A 272 24.15 -4.32 1.53
N TYR A 273 22.92 -4.85 1.63
CA TYR A 273 21.89 -4.31 2.53
C TYR A 273 22.31 -4.37 4.01
N LEU A 274 22.92 -5.48 4.44
CA LEU A 274 23.36 -5.65 5.82
C LEU A 274 24.54 -4.73 6.17
N ALA A 275 25.44 -4.47 5.22
CA ALA A 275 26.60 -3.60 5.40
C ALA A 275 26.28 -2.11 5.24
N ALA A 276 25.19 -1.75 4.56
CA ALA A 276 24.77 -0.37 4.36
C ALA A 276 24.26 0.29 5.65
N ASP A 277 24.40 1.61 5.70
CA ASP A 277 23.72 2.48 6.66
C ASP A 277 22.23 2.66 6.30
N GLU A 278 21.52 3.50 7.04
CA GLU A 278 20.08 3.70 6.83
C GLU A 278 19.75 4.23 5.43
N GLU A 279 20.52 5.21 4.95
CA GLU A 279 20.33 5.81 3.63
C GLU A 279 20.55 4.77 2.52
N GLY A 280 21.65 4.01 2.58
CA GLY A 280 21.92 2.95 1.59
C GLY A 280 20.88 1.82 1.63
N ARG A 281 20.36 1.47 2.82
CA ARG A 281 19.24 0.52 2.95
C ARG A 281 17.98 1.04 2.28
N TYR A 282 17.66 2.32 2.43
CA TYR A 282 16.51 2.93 1.76
C TYR A 282 16.68 2.97 0.25
N GLU A 283 17.86 3.25 -0.27
CA GLU A 283 18.11 3.19 -1.73
C GLU A 283 17.84 1.79 -2.29
N ILE A 284 18.32 0.75 -1.62
CA ILE A 284 18.08 -0.64 -2.01
C ILE A 284 16.58 -0.98 -1.97
N LEU A 285 15.88 -0.60 -0.90
CA LEU A 285 14.44 -0.84 -0.77
C LEU A 285 13.64 -0.06 -1.82
N HIS A 286 13.97 1.19 -2.10
CA HIS A 286 13.32 1.99 -3.15
C HIS A 286 13.51 1.37 -4.54
N GLU A 287 14.69 0.82 -4.81
CA GLU A 287 14.93 0.15 -6.08
C GLU A 287 14.10 -1.14 -6.19
N ILE A 288 14.01 -1.95 -5.13
CA ILE A 288 13.10 -3.11 -5.09
C ILE A 288 11.66 -2.65 -5.36
N LEU A 289 11.20 -1.57 -4.73
CA LEU A 289 9.85 -1.04 -4.93
C LEU A 289 9.61 -0.54 -6.38
N ARG A 290 10.63 0.04 -7.01
CA ARG A 290 10.56 0.47 -8.42
C ARG A 290 10.38 -0.71 -9.36
N LEU A 291 11.02 -1.83 -9.07
CA LEU A 291 10.99 -3.05 -9.87
C LEU A 291 9.75 -3.90 -9.59
N GLU A 292 9.35 -3.97 -8.33
CA GLU A 292 8.26 -4.78 -7.78
C GLU A 292 7.21 -3.87 -7.10
N PRO A 293 6.45 -3.10 -7.89
CA PRO A 293 5.43 -2.24 -7.31
C PRO A 293 4.31 -3.09 -6.72
N VAL A 294 4.18 -3.10 -5.39
CA VAL A 294 3.07 -3.78 -4.68
C VAL A 294 1.69 -3.27 -5.11
N ILE A 295 1.62 -2.03 -5.61
CA ILE A 295 0.46 -1.51 -6.33
C ILE A 295 0.88 -1.24 -7.78
N ALA A 296 0.57 -2.19 -8.66
CA ALA A 296 0.92 -2.10 -10.07
C ALA A 296 0.00 -1.15 -10.87
N HIS A 297 -1.23 -0.92 -10.41
CA HIS A 297 -2.22 -0.11 -11.13
C HIS A 297 -2.96 0.83 -10.19
N VAL A 298 -3.17 2.06 -10.64
CA VAL A 298 -4.09 3.03 -10.05
C VAL A 298 -5.17 3.34 -11.07
N TYR A 299 -6.43 3.30 -10.65
CA TYR A 299 -7.57 3.53 -11.53
C TYR A 299 -8.12 4.94 -11.31
N LEU A 300 -8.24 5.69 -12.39
CA LEU A 300 -8.76 7.05 -12.40
C LEU A 300 -9.93 7.15 -13.38
N ARG A 301 -10.80 8.13 -13.15
CA ARG A 301 -11.85 8.53 -14.09
C ARG A 301 -11.80 10.03 -14.34
N THR A 302 -12.15 10.45 -15.54
CA THR A 302 -12.35 11.85 -15.93
C THR A 302 -13.82 12.23 -15.83
#